data_AF-A0A380YQP7-F1
#
_entry.id   AF-A0A380YQP7-F1
#
_cell.length_a   1.000
_cell.length_b   1.000
_cell.length_c   1.000
_cell.angle_alpha   90.00
_cell.angle_beta   90.00
_cell.angle_gamma   90.00
#
_symmetry.space_group_name_H-M   'P 1'
#
loop_
_entity.id
_entity.type
_entity.pdbx_description
1 polymer ?
#
loop_
_entity_poly.entity_id
_entity_poly.type
_entity_poly.pdbx_seq_one_letter_code
_entity_poly.pdbx_strand_id
1 'polypeptide(L)' 'MCKEKEFPMNFVPVKSIHLSLVEEKDKFFIIDEVSSKVLITFNNEINAQNAMKQITDNLSTTINHILTISQQNIQILE' A
#
# COMPACT_ATOMS: atom_id res chain seq x y z
N MET A 1 -2.99 14.56 -38.06
CA MET A 1 -2.27 15.03 -36.87
C MET A 1 -3.18 14.86 -35.67
N CYS A 2 -2.96 13.80 -34.87
CA CYS A 2 -3.69 13.61 -33.61
C CYS A 2 -3.07 14.55 -32.57
N LYS A 3 -3.89 15.38 -31.91
CA LYS A 3 -3.43 16.20 -30.79
C LYS A 3 -3.32 15.28 -29.57
N GLU A 4 -2.11 15.13 -29.04
CA GLU A 4 -1.90 14.49 -27.74
C GLU A 4 -2.64 15.29 -26.68
N LYS A 5 -3.50 14.62 -25.90
CA LYS A 5 -4.10 15.19 -24.70
C LYS A 5 -3.12 14.92 -23.56
N GLU A 6 -2.47 15.96 -23.07
CA GLU A 6 -1.79 15.90 -21.79
C GLU A 6 -2.84 15.71 -20.69
N PHE A 7 -2.81 14.56 -20.05
CA PHE A 7 -3.55 14.34 -18.81
C PHE A 7 -2.63 14.78 -17.67
N PRO A 8 -3.06 15.75 -16.82
CA PRO A 8 -2.27 16.10 -15.65
C PRO A 8 -2.17 14.86 -14.74
N MET A 9 -0.96 14.27 -14.66
CA MET A 9 -0.64 13.28 -13.64
C MET A 9 -0.54 14.00 -12.30
N ASN A 10 -1.68 14.17 -11.63
CA ASN A 10 -1.69 14.48 -10.22
C ASN A 10 -1.16 13.25 -9.48
N PHE A 11 0.13 13.25 -9.14
CA PHE A 11 0.70 12.30 -8.18
C PHE A 11 -0.01 12.51 -6.84
N VAL A 12 -1.11 11.78 -6.63
CA VAL A 12 -1.71 11.66 -5.31
C VAL A 12 -0.69 10.86 -4.50
N PRO A 13 -0.17 11.39 -3.38
CA PRO A 13 0.61 10.58 -2.45
C PRO A 13 -0.19 9.32 -2.18
N VAL A 14 0.40 8.14 -2.40
CA VAL A 14 -0.24 6.87 -2.07
C VAL A 14 -0.62 7.01 -0.60
N LYS A 15 -1.92 7.12 -0.31
CA LYS A 15 -2.43 7.29 1.05
C LYS A 15 -1.75 6.22 1.88
N SER A 16 -1.10 6.61 2.98
CA SER A 16 -0.44 5.66 3.87
C SER A 16 -1.42 4.54 4.16
N ILE A 17 -0.97 3.31 4.00
CA ILE A 17 -1.81 2.16 4.24
C ILE A 17 -1.93 2.05 5.75
N HIS A 18 -3.09 2.46 6.27
CA HIS A 18 -3.41 2.45 7.68
C HIS A 18 -3.91 1.07 8.05
N LEU A 19 -2.96 0.18 8.36
CA LEU A 19 -3.26 -1.15 8.86
C LEU A 19 -3.03 -1.19 10.37
N SER A 20 -3.93 -1.87 11.07
CA SER A 20 -3.80 -2.13 12.50
C SER A 20 -3.89 -3.61 12.79
N LEU A 21 -3.07 -4.08 13.72
CA LEU A 21 -3.15 -5.42 14.29
C LEU A 21 -3.92 -5.34 15.61
N VAL A 22 -5.11 -5.95 15.65
CA VAL A 22 -6.00 -5.93 16.82
C VAL A 22 -6.17 -7.34 17.37
N GLU A 23 -6.15 -7.49 18.68
CA GLU A 23 -6.46 -8.75 19.37
C GLU A 23 -7.88 -8.71 19.94
N GLU A 24 -8.69 -9.73 19.65
CA GLU A 24 -10.00 -9.93 20.28
C GLU A 24 -10.27 -11.43 20.46
N LYS A 25 -10.60 -11.86 21.70
CA LYS A 25 -10.98 -13.24 22.04
C LYS A 25 -9.99 -14.29 21.50
N ASP A 26 -8.72 -14.11 21.81
CA ASP A 26 -7.60 -15.00 21.40
C ASP A 26 -7.41 -15.12 19.87
N LYS A 27 -7.93 -14.15 19.12
CA LYS A 27 -7.73 -14.01 17.67
C LYS A 27 -7.08 -12.67 17.36
N PHE A 28 -6.30 -12.66 16.29
CA PHE A 28 -5.59 -11.49 15.81
C PHE A 28 -6.13 -11.07 14.45
N PHE A 29 -6.43 -9.79 14.28
CA PHE A 29 -7.06 -9.22 13.10
C PHE A 29 -6.16 -8.17 12.48
N ILE A 30 -5.91 -8.27 11.19
CA ILE A 30 -5.37 -7.15 10.41
C ILE A 30 -6.56 -6.38 9.85
N ILE A 31 -6.68 -5.11 10.25
CA ILE A 31 -7.79 -4.23 9.90
C ILE A 31 -7.27 -3.11 9.01
N ASP A 32 -7.98 -2.83 7.91
CA ASP A 32 -7.85 -1.56 7.19
C ASP A 32 -8.62 -0.49 7.95
N GLU A 33 -7.90 0.45 8.56
CA GLU A 33 -8.49 1.52 9.36
C GLU A 33 -9.33 2.47 8.51
N VAL A 34 -9.01 2.64 7.22
CA VAL A 34 -9.74 3.55 6.33
C VAL A 34 -11.14 3.04 6.04
N SER A 35 -11.27 1.75 5.75
CA SER A 35 -12.56 1.12 5.50
C SER A 35 -13.20 0.50 6.75
N SER A 36 -12.48 0.48 7.87
CA SER A 36 -12.86 -0.22 9.11
C SER A 36 -13.24 -1.69 8.87
N LYS A 37 -12.54 -2.36 7.93
CA LYS A 37 -12.80 -3.76 7.57
C LYS A 37 -11.67 -4.66 8.03
N VAL A 38 -12.05 -5.81 8.56
CA VAL A 38 -11.12 -6.93 8.76
C VAL A 38 -10.68 -7.45 7.40
N LEU A 39 -9.36 -7.45 7.17
CA LEU A 39 -8.76 -8.02 5.98
C LEU A 39 -8.46 -9.50 6.17
N ILE A 40 -7.84 -9.85 7.30
CA ILE A 40 -7.35 -11.20 7.59
C ILE A 40 -7.45 -11.47 9.09
N THR A 41 -7.79 -12.70 9.44
CA THR A 41 -7.86 -13.20 10.82
C THR A 41 -6.85 -14.32 11.04
N PHE A 42 -6.21 -14.34 12.20
CA PHE A 42 -5.23 -15.32 12.62
C PHE A 42 -5.57 -15.87 14.01
N ASN A 43 -5.22 -17.12 14.26
CA ASN A 43 -5.30 -17.76 15.59
C ASN A 43 -3.95 -17.73 16.34
N ASN A 44 -2.94 -17.07 15.78
CA ASN A 44 -1.59 -17.06 16.31
C ASN A 44 -0.96 -15.69 16.08
N GLU A 45 -0.43 -15.09 17.16
CA GLU A 45 0.15 -13.75 17.16
C GLU A 45 1.34 -13.63 16.20
N ILE A 46 2.27 -14.58 16.25
CA ILE A 46 3.50 -14.57 15.44
C ILE A 46 3.14 -14.58 13.95
N ASN A 47 2.17 -15.39 13.55
CA ASN A 47 1.70 -15.42 12.17
C ASN A 47 1.05 -14.10 11.74
N ALA A 48 0.29 -13.46 12.64
CA ALA A 48 -0.35 -12.18 12.37
C ALA A 48 0.68 -11.05 12.23
N GLN A 49 1.68 -10.99 13.13
CA GLN A 49 2.79 -10.04 13.06
C GLN A 49 3.64 -10.24 11.80
N ASN A 50 3.97 -11.48 11.46
CA ASN A 50 4.72 -11.81 10.25
C ASN A 50 3.97 -11.42 8.98
N ALA A 51 2.65 -11.64 8.94
CA ALA A 51 1.81 -11.24 7.82
C ALA A 51 1.74 -9.71 7.71
N MET A 52 1.53 -9.01 8.83
CA MET A 52 1.50 -7.54 8.88
C MET A 52 2.81 -6.93 8.36
N LYS A 53 3.95 -7.47 8.78
CA LYS A 53 5.27 -7.06 8.29
C LYS A 53 5.41 -7.28 6.78
N GLN A 54 5.08 -8.47 6.28
CA GLN A 54 5.17 -8.78 4.85
C GLN A 54 4.28 -7.89 3.99
N ILE A 55 3.05 -7.64 4.43
CA ILE A 55 2.12 -6.73 3.73
C ILE A 55 2.75 -5.33 3.64
N THR A 56 3.23 -4.80 4.76
CA THR A 56 3.84 -3.47 4.83
C THR A 56 5.10 -3.36 3.96
N ASP A 57 6.00 -4.35 4.04
CA ASP A 57 7.25 -4.39 3.27
C ASP A 57 6.98 -4.47 1.76
N ASN A 58 6.03 -5.32 1.32
CA ASN A 58 5.67 -5.48 -0.08
C ASN A 58 5.03 -4.21 -0.65
N LEU A 59 4.16 -3.57 0.12
CA LEU A 59 3.53 -2.30 -0.27
C LEU A 59 4.56 -1.19 -0.40
N SER A 60 5.46 -1.05 0.59
CA SER A 60 6.56 -0.08 0.55
C SER A 60 7.44 -0.28 -0.69
N THR A 61 7.83 -1.53 -0.96
CA THR A 61 8.64 -1.88 -2.14
C THR A 61 7.94 -1.54 -3.45
N THR A 62 6.65 -1.88 -3.55
CA THR A 62 5.83 -1.60 -4.75
C THR A 62 5.69 -0.10 -5.00
N ILE A 63 5.40 0.67 -3.94
CA ILE A 63 5.29 2.13 -4.02
C ILE A 63 6.61 2.74 -4.47
N ASN A 64 7.73 2.34 -3.86
CA ASN A 64 9.06 2.84 -4.23
C ASN A 64 9.41 2.53 -5.69
N HIS A 65 9.06 1.33 -6.18
CA HIS A 65 9.28 0.96 -7.57
C HIS A 65 8.46 1.84 -8.53
N ILE A 66 7.18 2.08 -8.23
CA ILE A 66 6.31 2.97 -9.03
C ILE A 66 6.86 4.40 -9.04
N LEU A 67 7.30 4.92 -7.89
CA LEU A 67 7.90 6.25 -7.78
C LEU A 67 9.19 6.36 -8.61
N THR A 68 10.02 5.32 -8.59
CA THR A 68 11.28 5.27 -9.36
C THR A 68 11.01 5.31 -10.86
N ILE A 69 10.09 4.47 -11.36
CA ILE A 69 9.68 4.46 -12.77
C ILE A 69 9.12 5.84 -13.17
N SER A 70 8.30 6.42 -12.30
CA SER A 70 7.70 7.73 -12.54
C SER A 70 8.73 8.84 -12.69
N GLN A 71 9.76 8.86 -11.83
CA GLN A 71 10.86 9.82 -11.90
C GLN A 71 11.73 9.63 -13.16
N GLN A 72 12.01 8.38 -13.54
CA GLN A 72 12.75 8.08 -14.78
C GLN A 72 11.99 8.58 -16.02
N ASN A 73 10.67 8.40 -16.05
CA ASN A 73 9.86 8.87 -17.17
C ASN A 73 9.87 10.40 -17.28
N ILE A 74 9.85 11.13 -16.15
CA ILE A 74 9.94 12.60 -16.14
C ILE A 74 11.29 13.07 -16.70
N GLN A 75 12.41 12.42 -16.32
CA GLN A 75 13.74 12.79 -16.82
C GLN A 75 13.97 12.52 -18.31
N ILE A 76 13.20 11.61 -18.92
CA ILE A 76 13.27 11.34 -20.38
C ILE A 76 12.49 12.41 -21.17
N LEU A 77 11.54 13.10 -20.53
CA LEU A 77 10.69 14.13 -21.13
C LEU A 77 11.27 15.55 -21.02
N GLU A 78 12.25 15.78 -20.14
CA GLU A 78 13.03 17.04 -20.00
C GLU A 78 14.23 17.10 -20.95
#